data_AF-A0A377I662-F1
#
_entry.id   AF-A0A377I662-F1
#
_cell.length_a   1.000
_cell.length_b   1.000
_cell.length_c   1.000
_cell.angle_alpha   90.00
_cell.angle_beta   90.00
_cell.angle_gamma   90.00
#
_symmetry.space_group_name_H-M   'P 1'
#
loop_
_entity.id
_entity.type
_entity.pdbx_description
1 polymer ?
#
loop_
_entity_poly.entity_id
_entity_poly.type
_entity_poly.pdbx_seq_one_letter_code
_entity_poly.pdbx_strand_id
1 'polypeptide(L)'
;MRKSRLSQHKQNKLIELFVAGVTARTAAELVNVNKTTAAYYFHRLRQLIYQNSLHLEMFEGEIEADESYFGGARKGKRGCGAAGKIAVFGLLKRNGKVYTVAVPNTQSATLLPIIREQVKPDSIVYTDNYRSYDVLDVSEFSHFRINHSTHFAENHNHINGIENF
;
A
#
# COMPACT_ATOMS: atom_id res chain seq x y z
N MET A 1 1.38 -24.55 -4.06
CA MET A 1 0.25 -24.65 -3.10
C MET A 1 0.00 -26.11 -2.74
N ARG A 2 -0.07 -26.47 -1.46
CA ARG A 2 -0.31 -27.87 -1.05
C ARG A 2 -1.67 -28.32 -1.63
N LYS A 3 -1.68 -29.39 -2.43
CA LYS A 3 -2.87 -30.01 -3.09
C LYS A 3 -3.47 -29.30 -4.33
N SER A 4 -2.73 -28.42 -5.01
CA SER A 4 -3.21 -27.89 -6.30
C SER A 4 -3.33 -29.00 -7.35
N ARG A 5 -4.44 -29.01 -8.12
CA ARG A 5 -4.63 -29.90 -9.28
C ARG A 5 -3.93 -29.40 -10.55
N LEU A 6 -3.28 -28.23 -10.50
CA LEU A 6 -2.51 -27.69 -11.62
C LEU A 6 -1.13 -28.35 -11.68
N SER A 7 -0.65 -28.62 -12.90
CA SER A 7 0.73 -29.08 -13.11
C SER A 7 1.74 -28.06 -12.56
N GLN A 8 2.92 -28.54 -12.16
CA GLN A 8 3.97 -27.68 -11.61
C GLN A 8 4.38 -26.58 -12.61
N HIS A 9 4.42 -26.90 -13.90
CA HIS A 9 4.70 -25.93 -14.96
C HIS A 9 3.69 -24.77 -14.96
N LYS A 10 2.38 -25.07 -14.92
CA LYS A 10 1.34 -24.05 -14.86
C LYS A 10 1.40 -23.22 -13.57
N GLN A 11 1.72 -23.87 -12.44
CA GLN A 11 1.91 -23.17 -11.17
C GLN A 11 3.08 -22.17 -11.24
N ASN A 12 4.24 -22.61 -11.73
CA ASN A 12 5.41 -21.74 -11.89
C ASN A 12 5.12 -20.57 -12.82
N LYS A 13 4.43 -20.79 -13.94
CA LYS A 13 4.07 -19.71 -14.87
C LYS A 13 3.07 -18.72 -14.26
N LEU A 14 2.09 -19.19 -13.48
CA LEU A 14 1.19 -18.31 -12.74
C LEU A 14 1.93 -17.45 -11.70
N ILE A 15 2.95 -18.01 -11.02
CA ILE A 15 3.79 -17.26 -10.08
C ILE A 15 4.60 -16.20 -10.82
N GLU A 16 5.24 -16.56 -11.93
CA GLU A 16 6.01 -15.63 -12.77
C GLU A 16 5.15 -14.45 -13.24
N LEU A 17 3.95 -14.73 -13.76
CA LEU A 17 3.02 -13.71 -14.24
C LEU A 17 2.46 -12.85 -13.10
N PHE A 18 2.25 -13.44 -11.92
CA PHE A 18 1.86 -12.69 -10.72
C PHE A 18 2.94 -11.69 -10.32
N VAL A 19 4.21 -12.12 -10.29
CA VAL A 19 5.35 -11.24 -9.97
C VAL A 19 5.54 -10.16 -11.03
N ALA A 20 5.31 -10.47 -12.30
CA ALA A 20 5.38 -9.51 -13.40
C ALA A 20 4.20 -8.51 -13.46
N GLY A 21 3.27 -8.53 -12.49
CA GLY A 21 2.13 -7.60 -12.46
C GLY A 21 1.08 -7.84 -13.54
N VAL A 22 1.11 -9.01 -14.21
CA VAL A 22 0.15 -9.34 -15.27
C VAL A 22 -1.24 -9.52 -14.66
N THR A 23 -2.30 -9.09 -15.35
CA THR A 23 -3.67 -9.29 -14.83
C THR A 23 -4.02 -10.78 -14.77
N ALA A 24 -4.83 -11.19 -13.78
CA ALA A 24 -5.28 -12.57 -13.66
C ALA A 24 -6.03 -13.08 -14.92
N ARG A 25 -6.69 -12.18 -15.66
CA ARG A 25 -7.35 -12.49 -16.92
C ARG A 25 -6.33 -12.87 -17.99
N THR A 26 -5.35 -12.00 -18.24
CA THR A 26 -4.27 -12.26 -19.21
C THR A 26 -3.46 -13.49 -18.81
N ALA A 27 -3.19 -13.67 -17.53
CA ALA A 27 -2.49 -14.86 -17.04
C ALA A 27 -3.28 -16.16 -17.29
N ALA A 28 -4.62 -16.12 -17.18
CA ALA A 28 -5.46 -17.25 -17.50
C ALA A 28 -5.35 -17.66 -18.98
N GLU A 29 -5.33 -16.69 -19.88
CA GLU A 29 -5.16 -16.89 -21.33
C GLU A 29 -3.76 -17.45 -21.63
N LEU A 30 -2.70 -16.85 -21.07
CA LEU A 30 -1.31 -17.27 -21.30
C LEU A 30 -0.99 -18.67 -20.74
N VAL A 31 -1.55 -19.04 -19.59
CA VAL A 31 -1.30 -20.35 -18.94
C VAL A 31 -2.32 -21.41 -19.38
N ASN A 32 -3.31 -21.03 -20.18
CA ASN A 32 -4.43 -21.86 -20.60
C ASN A 32 -5.13 -22.54 -19.39
N VAL A 33 -5.70 -21.71 -18.53
CA VAL A 33 -6.53 -22.10 -17.37
C VAL A 33 -7.81 -21.25 -17.34
N ASN A 34 -8.81 -21.67 -16.57
CA ASN A 34 -10.01 -20.84 -16.39
C ASN A 34 -9.63 -19.52 -15.68
N LYS A 35 -10.25 -18.41 -16.10
CA LYS A 35 -10.09 -17.10 -15.46
C LYS A 35 -10.31 -17.13 -13.94
N THR A 36 -11.27 -17.93 -13.46
CA THR A 36 -11.56 -18.05 -12.02
C THR A 36 -10.44 -18.79 -11.29
N THR A 37 -9.81 -19.76 -11.96
CA THR A 37 -8.64 -20.47 -11.43
C THR A 37 -7.45 -19.53 -11.28
N ALA A 38 -7.11 -18.72 -12.30
CA ALA A 38 -6.03 -17.75 -12.21
C ALA A 38 -6.30 -16.69 -11.14
N ALA A 39 -7.53 -16.15 -11.09
CA ALA A 39 -7.94 -15.18 -10.07
C ALA A 39 -7.83 -15.75 -8.65
N TYR A 40 -8.32 -16.97 -8.43
CA TYR A 40 -8.19 -17.67 -7.15
C TYR A 40 -6.72 -17.91 -6.80
N TYR A 41 -5.90 -18.34 -7.76
CA TYR A 41 -4.49 -18.59 -7.54
C TYR A 41 -3.75 -17.32 -7.10
N PHE A 42 -3.99 -16.20 -7.78
CA PHE A 42 -3.41 -14.89 -7.44
C PHE A 42 -3.89 -14.40 -6.08
N HIS A 43 -5.18 -14.55 -5.77
CA HIS A 43 -5.70 -14.23 -4.44
C HIS A 43 -5.00 -15.07 -3.36
N ARG A 44 -4.81 -16.37 -3.60
CA ARG A 44 -4.13 -17.24 -2.65
C ARG A 44 -2.65 -16.87 -2.47
N LEU A 45 -1.97 -16.44 -3.53
CA LEU A 45 -0.61 -15.90 -3.43
C LEU A 45 -0.59 -14.65 -2.53
N ARG A 46 -1.52 -13.70 -2.72
CA ARG A 46 -1.63 -12.52 -1.84
C ARG A 46 -1.87 -12.88 -0.38
N GLN A 47 -2.73 -13.86 -0.11
CA GLN A 47 -2.96 -14.35 1.26
C GLN A 47 -1.69 -14.97 1.87
N LEU A 48 -0.94 -15.75 1.09
CA LEU A 48 0.32 -16.33 1.56
C LEU A 48 1.36 -15.24 1.83
N ILE A 49 1.47 -14.24 0.96
CA ILE A 49 2.34 -13.08 1.18
C ILE A 49 1.94 -12.40 2.49
N TYR A 50 0.66 -12.05 2.66
CA TYR A 50 0.16 -11.44 3.90
C TYR A 50 0.48 -12.25 5.16
N GLN A 51 0.30 -13.57 5.12
CA GLN A 51 0.60 -14.45 6.25
C GLN A 51 2.10 -14.58 6.57
N ASN A 52 2.98 -14.34 5.58
CA ASN A 52 4.43 -14.44 5.73
C ASN A 52 5.11 -13.07 5.83
N SER A 53 4.38 -11.98 5.65
CA SER A 53 4.81 -10.64 6.00
C SER A 53 4.87 -10.57 7.52
N LEU A 54 6.05 -10.84 8.09
CA LEU A 54 6.33 -10.65 9.51
C LEU A 54 5.83 -9.27 9.96
N HIS A 55 5.25 -9.18 11.16
CA HIS A 55 5.01 -7.91 11.84
C HIS A 55 6.32 -7.14 11.80
N LEU A 56 6.30 -6.02 11.08
CA LEU A 56 7.51 -5.29 10.76
C LEU A 56 8.08 -4.74 12.06
N GLU A 57 9.38 -4.95 12.23
CA GLU A 57 10.16 -4.13 13.15
C GLU A 57 9.87 -2.66 12.84
N MET A 58 9.80 -1.81 13.88
CA MET A 58 9.51 -0.39 13.69
C MET A 58 10.44 0.20 12.63
N PHE A 59 9.87 0.95 11.69
CA PHE A 59 10.62 1.70 10.70
C PHE A 59 11.49 2.76 11.36
N GLU A 60 12.61 3.04 10.73
CA GLU A 60 13.57 4.04 11.15
C GLU A 60 14.18 4.71 9.92
N GLY A 61 14.58 5.97 10.07
CA GLY A 61 15.19 6.76 9.02
C GLY A 61 14.13 7.54 8.24
N GLU A 62 14.06 7.34 6.93
CA GLU A 62 13.18 8.09 6.04
C GLU A 62 11.91 7.30 5.66
N ILE A 63 10.76 7.82 6.06
CA ILE A 63 9.45 7.18 5.91
C ILE A 63 8.52 8.09 5.10
N GLU A 64 7.91 7.56 4.06
CA GLU A 64 6.82 8.21 3.33
C GLU A 64 5.47 7.71 3.88
N ALA A 65 4.52 8.61 4.11
CA ALA A 65 3.18 8.27 4.59
C ALA A 65 2.13 8.84 3.64
N ASP A 66 1.13 8.01 3.31
CA ASP A 66 0.05 8.41 2.41
C ASP A 66 -1.23 7.58 2.65
N GLU A 67 -2.36 8.11 2.19
CA GLU A 67 -3.68 7.51 2.31
C GLU A 67 -4.32 7.27 0.94
N SER A 68 -4.78 6.04 0.74
CA SER A 68 -5.50 5.65 -0.46
C SER A 68 -6.91 5.17 -0.13
N TYR A 69 -7.86 5.44 -1.03
CA TYR A 69 -9.23 4.97 -0.89
C TYR A 69 -9.58 3.93 -1.95
N PHE A 70 -9.96 2.74 -1.48
CA PHE A 70 -10.31 1.61 -2.34
C PHE A 70 -11.82 1.34 -2.34
N GLY A 71 -12.35 0.91 -3.48
CA GLY A 71 -13.76 0.54 -3.63
C GLY A 71 -14.69 1.73 -3.88
N GLY A 72 -15.95 1.61 -3.45
CA GLY A 72 -17.02 2.54 -3.82
C GLY A 72 -17.53 2.31 -5.24
N ALA A 73 -18.24 1.21 -5.46
CA ALA A 73 -18.91 0.93 -6.73
C ALA A 73 -20.17 1.80 -6.90
N ARG A 74 -20.03 3.14 -6.97
CA ARG A 74 -21.10 4.03 -7.40
C ARG A 74 -20.55 5.20 -8.21
N LYS A 75 -21.26 5.54 -9.29
CA LYS A 75 -21.15 6.87 -9.91
C LYS A 75 -21.60 7.90 -8.86
N GLY A 76 -20.75 8.88 -8.58
CA GLY A 76 -20.96 9.87 -7.51
C GLY A 76 -19.71 10.74 -7.29
N LYS A 77 -19.69 11.53 -6.20
CA LYS A 77 -18.58 12.44 -5.87
C LYS A 77 -17.23 11.71 -5.93
N ARG A 78 -16.28 12.26 -6.69
CA ARG A 78 -14.87 11.82 -6.71
C ARG A 78 -14.19 12.22 -5.38
N GLY A 79 -13.13 11.51 -5.01
CA GLY A 79 -12.35 11.79 -3.78
C GLY A 79 -12.91 11.16 -2.49
N CYS A 80 -12.57 11.77 -1.35
CA CYS A 80 -12.81 11.26 0.02
C CYS A 80 -14.29 11.24 0.45
N GLY A 81 -15.20 11.82 -0.34
CA GLY A 81 -16.62 11.94 0.00
C GLY A 81 -17.55 10.86 -0.58
N ALA A 82 -17.02 9.82 -1.22
CA ALA A 82 -17.82 8.73 -1.78
C ALA A 82 -18.14 7.68 -0.70
N ALA A 83 -19.43 7.46 -0.44
CA ALA A 83 -19.87 6.42 0.48
C ALA A 83 -19.43 5.01 0.00
N GLY A 84 -19.03 4.16 0.94
CA GLY A 84 -18.63 2.78 0.67
C GLY A 84 -17.20 2.58 0.17
N LYS A 85 -16.34 3.59 0.34
CA LYS A 85 -14.88 3.44 0.18
C LYS A 85 -14.24 2.98 1.48
N ILE A 86 -13.19 2.17 1.36
CA ILE A 86 -12.32 1.76 2.46
C ILE A 86 -11.08 2.64 2.40
N ALA A 87 -10.78 3.35 3.48
CA ALA A 87 -9.52 4.06 3.61
C ALA A 87 -8.42 3.06 4.00
N VAL A 88 -7.27 3.16 3.34
CA VAL A 88 -6.06 2.40 3.63
C VAL A 88 -4.96 3.40 3.86
N PHE A 89 -4.29 3.28 4.99
CA PHE A 89 -3.12 4.06 5.34
C PHE A 89 -1.86 3.25 5.04
N GLY A 90 -0.88 3.89 4.41
CA GLY A 90 0.40 3.30 4.07
C GLY A 90 1.56 4.04 4.73
N LEU A 91 2.60 3.27 5.08
CA LEU A 91 3.91 3.76 5.49
C LEU A 91 4.97 3.03 4.67
N LEU A 92 5.88 3.75 4.04
CA LEU A 92 6.96 3.18 3.24
C LEU A 92 8.30 3.67 3.80
N LYS A 93 9.14 2.75 4.29
CA LYS A 93 10.55 3.06 4.50
C LYS A 93 11.21 3.17 3.12
N ARG A 94 11.84 4.31 2.81
CA ARG A 94 12.55 4.49 1.54
C ARG A 94 13.61 3.40 1.36
N ASN A 95 13.67 2.82 0.15
CA ASN A 95 14.50 1.66 -0.18
C ASN A 95 14.28 0.45 0.74
N GLY A 96 13.10 0.35 1.35
CA GLY A 96 12.80 -0.61 2.39
C GLY A 96 11.47 -1.31 2.16
N LYS A 97 10.78 -1.55 3.27
CA LYS A 97 9.50 -2.25 3.29
C LYS A 97 8.36 -1.26 3.46
N VAL A 98 7.19 -1.72 3.07
CA VAL A 98 5.93 -1.00 3.22
C VAL A 98 5.06 -1.68 4.27
N TYR A 99 4.33 -0.87 5.00
CA TYR A 99 3.27 -1.25 5.92
C TYR A 99 1.97 -0.64 5.41
N THR A 100 0.91 -1.43 5.33
CA THR A 100 -0.42 -0.93 4.91
C THR A 100 -1.48 -1.48 5.83
N VAL A 101 -2.42 -0.62 6.25
CA VAL A 101 -3.51 -1.01 7.14
C VAL A 101 -4.81 -0.33 6.72
N ALA A 102 -5.91 -1.09 6.75
CA ALA A 102 -7.24 -0.52 6.55
C ALA A 102 -7.64 0.28 7.80
N VAL A 103 -8.05 1.52 7.62
CA VAL A 103 -8.41 2.44 8.71
C VAL A 103 -9.87 2.89 8.60
N PRO A 104 -10.53 3.17 9.73
CA PRO A 104 -11.93 3.64 9.70
C PRO A 104 -12.07 5.03 9.06
N ASN A 105 -11.03 5.85 9.12
CA ASN A 105 -10.96 7.19 8.53
C ASN A 105 -9.49 7.66 8.48
N THR A 106 -9.23 8.76 7.77
CA THR A 106 -7.89 9.35 7.59
C THR A 106 -7.67 10.57 8.49
N GLN A 107 -8.30 10.63 9.67
CA GLN A 107 -8.11 11.75 10.60
C GLN A 107 -6.81 11.58 11.39
N SER A 108 -6.19 12.69 11.82
CA SER A 108 -4.98 12.69 12.65
C SER A 108 -5.08 11.75 13.86
N ALA A 109 -6.24 11.73 14.53
CA ALA A 109 -6.49 10.89 15.71
C ALA A 109 -6.44 9.37 15.40
N THR A 110 -6.64 8.98 14.14
CA THR A 110 -6.53 7.60 13.68
C THR A 110 -5.12 7.29 13.17
N LEU A 111 -4.51 8.21 12.42
CA LEU A 111 -3.23 7.97 11.76
C LEU A 111 -2.02 8.09 12.69
N LEU A 112 -2.00 9.11 13.55
CA LEU A 112 -0.84 9.38 14.42
C LEU A 112 -0.50 8.20 15.35
N PRO A 113 -1.46 7.53 16.02
CA PRO A 113 -1.14 6.35 16.83
C PRO A 113 -0.48 5.23 16.01
N ILE A 114 -0.92 5.02 14.76
CA ILE A 114 -0.34 4.02 13.86
C ILE A 114 1.11 4.40 13.52
N ILE A 115 1.36 5.68 13.18
CA ILE A 115 2.71 6.16 12.91
C ILE A 115 3.62 5.92 14.12
N ARG A 116 3.15 6.23 15.34
CA ARG A 116 3.92 6.00 16.57
C ARG A 116 4.21 4.55 16.89
N GLU A 117 3.28 3.66 16.57
CA GLU A 117 3.47 2.22 16.74
C GLU A 117 4.45 1.65 15.73
N GLN A 118 4.49 2.20 14.52
CA GLN A 118 5.23 1.64 13.39
C GLN A 118 6.55 2.37 13.08
N VAL A 119 6.79 3.58 13.59
CA VAL A 119 7.95 4.41 13.25
C VAL A 119 8.67 4.83 14.52
N LYS A 120 9.99 4.63 14.57
CA LYS A 120 10.82 5.03 15.71
C LYS A 120 10.84 6.56 15.83
N PRO A 121 10.82 7.12 17.05
CA PRO A 121 11.07 8.55 17.29
C PRO A 121 12.36 9.03 16.61
N ASP A 122 12.44 10.33 16.33
CA ASP A 122 13.55 10.99 15.61
C ASP A 122 13.71 10.59 14.13
N SER A 123 12.81 9.75 13.59
CA SER A 123 12.75 9.47 12.15
C SER A 123 12.20 10.67 11.37
N ILE A 124 12.48 10.67 10.07
CA ILE A 124 11.98 11.65 9.10
C ILE A 124 10.70 11.10 8.46
N VAL A 125 9.62 11.87 8.51
CA VAL A 125 8.35 11.52 7.88
C VAL A 125 8.04 12.51 6.76
N TYR A 126 7.82 11.99 5.55
CA TYR A 126 7.41 12.73 4.37
C TYR A 126 5.92 12.50 4.10
N THR A 127 5.16 13.58 3.95
CA THR A 127 3.73 13.52 3.63
C THR A 127 3.36 14.53 2.55
N ASP A 128 2.13 14.44 2.05
CA ASP A 128 1.52 15.52 1.30
C ASP A 128 1.06 16.67 2.22
N ASN A 129 0.38 17.67 1.67
CA ASN A 129 -0.17 18.80 2.42
C ASN A 129 -1.53 18.49 3.09
N TYR A 130 -1.88 17.22 3.32
CA TYR A 130 -3.15 16.89 3.95
C TYR A 130 -3.16 17.27 5.43
N ARG A 131 -4.23 17.95 5.84
CA ARG A 131 -4.39 18.54 7.19
C ARG A 131 -4.23 17.52 8.32
N SER A 132 -4.53 16.24 8.05
CA SER A 132 -4.38 15.20 9.06
C SER A 132 -2.95 15.04 9.56
N TYR A 133 -1.96 15.45 8.77
CA TYR A 133 -0.55 15.41 9.14
C TYR A 133 -0.06 16.66 9.88
N ASP A 134 -0.90 17.67 10.12
CA ASP A 134 -0.50 18.87 10.86
C ASP A 134 0.06 18.57 12.26
N VAL A 135 -0.44 17.51 12.88
CA VAL A 135 0.01 17.07 14.20
C VAL A 135 1.47 16.56 14.21
N LEU A 136 2.03 16.19 13.04
CA LEU A 136 3.41 15.74 12.94
C LEU A 136 4.42 16.88 13.14
N ASP A 137 4.07 18.13 12.84
CA ASP A 137 4.96 19.30 13.01
C ASP A 137 5.35 19.56 14.47
N VAL A 138 4.56 19.06 15.41
CA VAL A 138 4.77 19.20 16.87
C VAL A 138 4.99 17.87 17.56
N SER A 139 5.35 16.84 16.79
CA SER A 139 5.55 15.48 17.27
C SER A 139 7.04 15.16 17.46
N GLU A 140 7.33 13.91 17.82
CA GLU A 140 8.66 13.32 17.93
C GLU A 140 9.37 13.03 16.59
N PHE A 141 8.79 13.44 15.46
CA PHE A 141 9.30 13.17 14.12
C PHE A 141 9.80 14.45 13.44
N SER A 142 10.82 14.31 12.58
CA SER A 142 11.19 15.36 11.63
C SER A 142 10.24 15.32 10.44
N HIS A 143 9.35 16.30 10.33
CA HIS A 143 8.28 16.28 9.32
C HIS A 143 8.58 17.19 8.13
N PHE A 144 8.48 16.64 6.91
CA PHE A 144 8.58 17.40 5.67
C PHE A 144 7.34 17.17 4.81
N ARG A 145 6.79 18.25 4.26
CA ARG A 145 5.58 18.22 3.46
C ARG A 145 5.85 18.54 2.01
N ILE A 146 4.98 18.01 1.15
CA ILE A 146 5.12 18.14 -0.29
C ILE A 146 3.79 18.49 -0.88
N ASN A 147 3.76 19.63 -1.53
CA ASN A 147 2.58 20.08 -2.23
C ASN A 147 2.61 19.59 -3.68
N HIS A 148 1.97 18.44 -3.95
CA HIS A 148 1.83 17.87 -5.29
C HIS A 148 1.04 18.76 -6.26
N SER A 149 0.35 19.81 -5.78
CA SER A 149 -0.28 20.79 -6.68
C SER A 149 0.70 21.79 -7.28
N THR A 150 1.88 21.97 -6.66
CA THR A 150 2.89 22.95 -7.11
C THR A 150 4.20 22.28 -7.55
N HIS A 151 4.60 21.18 -6.90
CA HIS A 151 5.87 20.52 -7.14
C HIS A 151 5.71 19.00 -7.15
N PHE A 152 6.38 18.32 -8.09
CA PHE A 152 6.45 16.86 -8.13
C PHE A 152 7.45 16.28 -7.12
N ALA A 153 8.47 17.06 -6.77
CA ALA A 153 9.45 16.79 -5.72
C ALA A 153 10.13 18.12 -5.34
N GLU A 154 10.61 18.22 -4.11
CA GLU A 154 11.46 19.33 -3.65
C GLU A 154 12.79 18.77 -3.15
N ASN A 155 13.81 18.78 -4.01
CA ASN A 155 15.10 18.14 -3.77
C ASN A 155 14.95 16.66 -3.38
N HIS A 156 15.24 16.31 -2.12
CA HIS A 156 15.13 14.94 -1.60
C HIS A 156 13.75 14.64 -1.01
N ASN A 157 12.85 15.63 -0.92
CA ASN A 157 11.53 15.48 -0.35
C ASN A 157 10.58 15.04 -1.49
N HIS A 158 10.07 13.80 -1.41
CA HIS A 158 9.00 13.23 -2.25
C HIS A 158 8.25 12.13 -1.48
N ILE A 159 7.02 11.82 -1.89
CA ILE A 159 6.28 10.60 -1.48
C ILE A 159 5.98 9.68 -2.66
N ASN A 160 6.70 9.88 -3.78
CA ASN A 160 6.49 9.13 -5.02
C ASN A 160 6.72 7.63 -4.86
N GLY A 161 7.44 7.19 -3.82
CA GLY A 161 7.66 5.77 -3.57
C GLY A 161 6.36 5.10 -3.13
N ILE A 162 5.67 5.68 -2.14
CA ILE A 162 4.45 5.08 -1.60
C ILE A 162 3.27 5.17 -2.56
N GLU A 163 3.21 6.20 -3.41
CA GLU A 163 2.20 6.32 -4.46
C GLU A 163 2.35 5.26 -5.57
N ASN A 164 3.57 4.73 -5.77
CA ASN A 164 3.86 3.73 -6.82
C ASN A 164 3.88 2.27 -6.32
N PHE A 165 3.66 2.05 -5.02
CA PHE A 165 3.74 0.71 -4.41
C PHE A 165 2.53 -0.20 -4.77
#